data_AF-A0A8T7A3F3-F1
#
_entry.id   AF-A0A8T7A3F3-F1
#
_cell.length_a   1.000
_cell.length_b   1.000
_cell.length_c   1.000
_cell.angle_alpha   90.00
_cell.angle_beta   90.00
_cell.angle_gamma   90.00
#
_symmetry.space_group_name_H-M   'P 1'
#
loop_
_entity.id
_entity.type
_entity.pdbx_description
1 polymer ?
#
loop_
_entity_poly.entity_id
_entity_poly.type
_entity_poly.pdbx_seq_one_letter_code
_entity_poly.pdbx_strand_id
1 'polypeptide(L)' 'MVKDIIAALKPNGLLFYQTFIAEKVSDAGPSNPEYRLQPNELLESFSPLHVLAYQEHGTVGDVKKGLRDIAILVAQKR' A
#
# COMPACT_ATOMS: atom_id res chain seq x y z
N MET A 1 5.97 9.65 -10.19
CA MET A 1 5.45 9.66 -8.81
C MET A 1 6.21 8.70 -7.90
N VAL A 2 6.09 7.37 -8.05
CA VAL A 2 6.76 6.42 -7.13
C VAL A 2 8.28 6.57 -7.12
N LYS A 3 8.88 6.76 -8.30
CA LYS A 3 10.33 7.01 -8.45
C LYS A 3 10.79 8.27 -7.69
N ASP A 4 9.97 9.32 -7.68
CA ASP A 4 10.29 10.59 -7.03
C ASP A 4 10.24 10.46 -5.50
N ILE A 5 9.27 9.69 -4.99
CA ILE A 5 9.18 9.36 -3.55
C ILE A 5 10.43 8.59 -3.12
N ILE A 6 10.82 7.56 -3.87
CA ILE A 6 12.03 6.77 -3.58
C ILE A 6 13.30 7.65 -3.65
N ALA A 7 13.37 8.56 -4.62
CA ALA A 7 14.50 9.48 -4.78
C ALA A 7 14.64 10.43 -3.58
N ALA A 8 13.51 10.89 -3.01
CA ALA A 8 13.49 11.80 -1.87
C ALA A 8 13.96 11.18 -0.53
N LEU A 9 13.98 9.85 -0.42
CA LEU A 9 14.47 9.17 0.78
C LEU A 9 15.99 9.31 0.91
N LYS A 10 16.46 9.63 2.12
CA LYS A 10 17.88 9.54 2.50
C LYS A 10 18.35 8.07 2.51
N PRO A 11 19.67 7.79 2.42
CA PRO A 11 20.20 6.46 2.70
C PRO A 11 19.71 5.94 4.05
N ASN A 12 19.29 4.67 4.11
CA ASN A 12 18.64 4.02 5.25
C ASN A 12 17.28 4.61 5.67
N GLY A 13 16.72 5.55 4.90
CA GLY A 13 15.43 6.17 5.17
C GLY A 13 14.27 5.17 5.04
N LEU A 14 13.25 5.36 5.87
CA LEU A 14 12.03 4.55 5.89
C LEU A 14 10.89 5.25 5.17
N LEU A 15 10.12 4.48 4.42
CA LEU A 15 8.84 4.85 3.85
C LEU A 15 7.75 4.09 4.62
N PHE A 16 6.76 4.85 5.09
CA PHE A 16 5.48 4.32 5.59
C PHE A 16 4.40 4.79 4.64
N TYR A 17 3.69 3.87 4.00
CA TYR A 17 2.67 4.19 3.02
C TYR A 17 1.40 3.38 3.30
N GLN A 18 0.25 4.06 3.31
CA GLN A 18 -1.06 3.45 3.46
C GLN A 18 -2.01 4.06 2.44
N THR A 19 -2.72 3.23 1.69
CA THR A 19 -3.66 3.69 0.65
C THR A 19 -4.78 2.69 0.41
N PHE A 20 -5.79 3.08 -0.38
CA PHE A 20 -6.95 2.26 -0.70
C PHE A 20 -6.66 1.24 -1.81
N ILE A 21 -7.26 0.06 -1.68
CA ILE A 21 -7.19 -1.02 -2.67
C ILE A 21 -8.54 -1.25 -3.35
N ALA A 22 -8.51 -1.94 -4.48
CA ALA A 22 -9.67 -2.30 -5.28
C ALA A 22 -10.53 -3.35 -4.57
N GLU A 23 -9.90 -4.28 -3.85
CA GLU A 23 -10.57 -5.26 -3.00
C GLU A 23 -11.16 -4.59 -1.75
N LYS A 24 -12.39 -4.11 -1.85
CA LYS A 24 -13.08 -3.38 -0.80
C LYS A 24 -14.37 -4.06 -0.32
N VAL A 25 -14.67 -3.91 0.96
CA VAL A 25 -15.91 -4.32 1.62
C VAL A 25 -16.84 -3.15 1.91
N SER A 26 -16.34 -1.91 1.91
CA SER A 26 -17.13 -0.70 2.11
C SER A 26 -16.98 0.31 0.96
N ASP A 27 -17.74 1.39 1.00
CA ASP A 27 -17.62 2.51 0.07
C ASP A 27 -16.64 3.60 0.54
N ALA A 28 -15.87 3.33 1.61
CA ALA A 28 -14.84 4.24 2.10
C ALA A 28 -13.70 4.42 1.09
N GLY A 29 -13.17 5.65 0.99
CA GLY A 29 -12.08 6.02 0.10
C GLY A 29 -12.55 6.55 -1.26
N PRO A 30 -11.63 6.63 -2.26
CA PRO A 30 -11.94 7.15 -3.58
C PRO A 30 -13.06 6.38 -4.27
N SER A 31 -14.04 7.11 -4.84
CA SER A 31 -15.11 6.49 -5.64
C SER A 31 -14.65 6.12 -7.05
N ASN A 32 -13.64 6.80 -7.59
CA ASN A 32 -13.04 6.46 -8.88
C ASN A 32 -12.14 5.23 -8.72
N PRO A 33 -12.42 4.12 -9.44
CA PRO A 33 -11.64 2.89 -9.34
C PRO A 33 -10.17 3.06 -9.74
N GLU A 34 -9.83 4.03 -10.60
CA GLU A 34 -8.45 4.30 -11.02
C GLU A 34 -7.54 4.80 -9.89
N TYR A 35 -8.11 5.21 -8.76
CA TYR A 35 -7.37 5.62 -7.57
C TYR A 35 -7.31 4.53 -6.49
N ARG A 36 -7.65 3.29 -6.84
CA ARG A 36 -7.58 2.13 -5.95
C ARG A 36 -6.60 1.11 -6.51
N LEU A 37 -5.65 0.72 -5.68
CA LEU A 37 -4.59 -0.17 -6.11
C LEU A 37 -5.11 -1.59 -6.32
N GLN A 38 -4.66 -2.20 -7.41
CA GLN A 38 -4.85 -3.62 -7.68
C GLN A 38 -4.01 -4.47 -6.70
N PRO A 39 -4.33 -5.76 -6.53
CA PRO A 39 -3.54 -6.65 -5.69
C PRO A 39 -2.05 -6.59 -6.05
N ASN A 40 -1.22 -6.45 -5.03
CA ASN A 40 0.24 -6.28 -5.06
C ASN A 40 0.78 -5.02 -5.77
N GLU A 41 -0.07 -4.13 -6.29
CA GLU A 41 0.40 -2.95 -7.03
C GLU A 41 1.26 -2.03 -6.15
N LEU A 42 0.94 -1.88 -4.86
CA LEU A 42 1.75 -1.10 -3.92
C LEU A 42 3.13 -1.75 -3.69
N LEU A 43 3.15 -3.07 -3.50
CA LEU A 43 4.38 -3.85 -3.31
C LEU A 43 5.29 -3.72 -4.53
N GLU A 44 4.74 -3.92 -5.72
CA GLU A 44 5.47 -3.86 -6.98
C GLU A 44 6.02 -2.45 -7.26
N SER A 45 5.20 -1.43 -7.00
CA SER A 45 5.59 -0.01 -7.13
C SER A 45 6.85 0.32 -6.35
N PHE A 46 6.98 -0.20 -5.13
CA PHE A 46 8.12 0.05 -4.25
C PHE A 46 9.14 -1.10 -4.19
N SER A 47 9.12 -2.01 -5.16
CA SER A 47 10.08 -3.12 -5.28
C SER A 47 11.57 -2.74 -5.28
N PRO A 48 12.01 -1.51 -5.63
CA PRO A 48 13.40 -1.11 -5.45
C PRO A 48 13.83 -0.91 -3.98
N LEU A 49 12.87 -0.80 -3.04
CA LEU A 49 13.14 -0.66 -1.62
C LEU A 49 13.23 -2.03 -0.94
N HIS A 50 13.94 -2.10 0.17
CA HIS A 50 13.91 -3.27 1.04
C HIS A 50 12.63 -3.27 1.87
N VAL A 51 11.69 -4.16 1.52
CA VAL A 51 10.40 -4.29 2.22
C VAL A 51 10.60 -4.89 3.60
N LEU A 52 10.07 -4.22 4.63
CA LEU A 52 10.09 -4.66 6.02
C LEU A 52 8.73 -5.21 6.47
N ALA A 53 7.64 -4.62 5.99
CA ALA A 53 6.28 -5.09 6.22
C ALA A 53 5.40 -4.75 5.02
N TYR A 54 4.55 -5.70 4.62
CA TYR A 54 3.52 -5.49 3.61
C TYR A 54 2.24 -6.23 4.00
N GLN A 55 1.10 -5.54 3.92
CA GLN A 55 -0.20 -6.11 4.24
C GLN A 55 -1.27 -5.54 3.32
N GLU A 56 -2.15 -6.40 2.82
CA GLU A 56 -3.38 -6.02 2.13
C GLU A 56 -4.57 -6.47 2.96
N HIS A 57 -5.44 -5.53 3.28
CA HIS A 57 -6.61 -5.74 4.10
C HIS A 57 -7.89 -5.64 3.27
N GLY A 58 -7.99 -6.48 2.25
CA GLY A 58 -9.16 -6.53 1.38
C GLY A 58 -10.25 -7.44 1.94
N THR A 59 -10.57 -8.48 1.17
CA THR A 59 -11.70 -9.37 1.44
C THR A 59 -11.32 -10.65 2.20
N VAL A 60 -10.06 -10.77 2.62
CA VAL A 60 -9.54 -11.97 3.29
C VAL A 60 -9.92 -12.03 4.78
N GLY A 61 -10.26 -13.24 5.25
CA GLY A 61 -10.64 -13.50 6.64
C GLY A 61 -12.05 -13.02 7.01
N ASP A 62 -12.29 -12.80 8.31
CA ASP A 62 -13.58 -12.28 8.80
C ASP A 62 -13.71 -10.79 8.46
N VAL A 63 -14.40 -10.47 7.37
CA VAL A 63 -14.53 -9.10 6.84
C VAL A 63 -15.12 -8.10 7.83
N LYS A 64 -15.76 -8.55 8.91
CA LYS A 64 -16.33 -7.70 9.96
C LYS A 64 -15.33 -7.26 11.03
N LYS A 65 -14.06 -7.68 10.94
CA LYS A 65 -13.01 -7.41 11.94
C LYS A 65 -11.76 -6.81 11.30
N GLY A 66 -11.03 -6.00 12.08
CA GLY A 66 -9.73 -5.44 11.68
C GLY A 66 -9.83 -4.30 10.66
N LEU A 67 -8.68 -3.91 10.13
CA LEU A 67 -8.58 -2.91 9.06
C LEU A 67 -9.15 -3.46 7.75
N ARG A 68 -9.72 -2.59 6.93
CA ARG A 68 -10.34 -2.94 5.65
C ARG A 68 -10.05 -1.90 4.57
N ASP A 69 -10.15 -2.34 3.32
CA ASP A 69 -10.10 -1.53 2.11
C ASP A 69 -8.75 -0.85 1.84
N ILE A 70 -7.70 -1.25 2.56
CA ILE A 70 -6.38 -0.60 2.52
C ILE A 70 -5.23 -1.59 2.33
N ALA A 71 -4.15 -1.10 1.74
CA ALA A 71 -2.83 -1.71 1.78
C ALA A 71 -1.87 -0.84 2.61
N ILE A 72 -0.94 -1.50 3.30
CA ILE A 72 0.09 -0.88 4.13
C ILE A 72 1.45 -1.42 3.71
N LEU A 73 2.41 -0.51 3.54
CA LEU A 73 3.81 -0.83 3.23
C LEU A 73 4.75 -0.08 4.18
N VAL A 74 5.70 -0.80 4.76
CA VAL A 74 6.91 -0.25 5.37
C VAL A 74 8.12 -0.76 4.60
N ALA A 75 8.93 0.15 4.07
CA ALA A 75 10.10 -0.20 3.26
C ALA A 75 11.26 0.76 3.50
N GLN A 76 12.49 0.27 3.31
CA GLN A 76 13.72 1.02 3.54
C GLN A 76 14.51 1.23 2.25
N LYS A 77 15.04 2.43 2.03
CA LYS A 77 16.04 2.68 0.98
C LYS A 77 17.42 2.26 1.48
N ARG A 78 18.00 1.25 0.85
CA ARG A 78 19.40 0.87 1.09
C ARG A 78 20.35 1.76 0.30
#